data_AF-F4RLK5-F1
#
_entry.id   AF-F4RLK5-F1
#
_cell.length_a   1.000
_cell.length_b   1.000
_cell.length_c   1.000
_cell.angle_alpha   90.00
_cell.angle_beta   90.00
_cell.angle_gamma   90.00
#
_symmetry.space_group_name_H-M   'P 1'
#
loop_
_entity.id
_entity.type
_entity.pdbx_description
1 polymer ?
#
loop_
_entity_poly.entity_id
_entity_poly.type
_entity_poly.pdbx_seq_one_letter_code
_entity_poly.pdbx_strand_id
1 'polypeptide(L)' 'WEEEKSLYFQIDAGGFCIGRVKETNMVNGTKLLNLTGISRGKRDGILKNEKQRQVIKHGTMHL' A
#
# COMPACT_ATOMS: atom_id res chain seq x y z
N TRP A 1 2.48 -0.88 -11.96
CA TRP A 1 1.34 -1.81 -12.15
C TRP A 1 1.20 -2.34 -13.58
N GLU A 2 2.12 -2.00 -14.50
CA GLU A 2 2.06 -2.52 -15.87
C GLU A 2 2.25 -4.05 -15.93
N GLU A 3 3.13 -4.60 -15.10
CA GLU A 3 3.32 -6.06 -14.99
C GLU A 3 2.07 -6.78 -14.46
N GLU A 4 1.38 -6.16 -13.50
CA GLU A 4 0.17 -6.69 -12.87
C GLU A 4 -1.11 -6.40 -13.69
N LYS A 5 -1.01 -5.65 -14.81
CA LYS A 5 -2.12 -5.26 -15.70
C LYS A 5 -3.38 -4.77 -14.96
N SER A 6 -3.20 -4.14 -13.81
CA SER A 6 -4.31 -3.74 -12.93
C SER A 6 -4.39 -2.22 -12.86
N LEU A 7 -5.62 -1.68 -12.83
CA LEU A 7 -5.80 -0.24 -12.69
C LEU A 7 -5.58 0.16 -11.23
N TYR A 8 -4.82 1.23 -11.03
CA TYR A 8 -4.49 1.72 -9.71
C TYR A 8 -4.85 3.20 -9.57
N PHE A 9 -5.52 3.52 -8.48
CA PHE A 9 -5.82 4.89 -8.08
C PHE A 9 -4.81 5.34 -7.03
N GLN A 10 -4.18 6.49 -7.29
CA GLN A 10 -3.37 7.19 -6.31
C GLN A 10 -4.15 8.38 -5.79
N ILE A 11 -4.30 8.46 -4.47
CA ILE A 11 -4.97 9.56 -3.79
C ILE A 11 -3.90 10.30 -3.00
N ASP A 12 -3.72 11.58 -3.32
CA ASP A 12 -2.95 12.52 -2.51
C ASP A 12 -3.93 13.33 -1.63
N ALA A 13 -3.79 13.22 -0.33
CA ALA A 13 -4.59 13.97 0.64
C ALA A 13 -3.72 14.36 1.84
N GLY A 14 -3.65 15.65 2.13
CA GLY A 14 -2.92 16.16 3.30
C GLY A 14 -1.42 15.88 3.29
N GLY A 15 -0.80 15.78 2.11
CA GLY A 15 0.63 15.44 1.96
C GLY A 15 0.91 13.94 2.01
N PHE A 16 -0.14 13.11 1.95
CA PHE A 16 -0.03 11.66 1.96
C PHE A 16 -0.54 11.06 0.67
N CYS A 17 0.32 10.28 0.03
CA CYS A 17 -0.03 9.50 -1.14
C CYS A 17 -0.35 8.06 -0.73
N ILE A 18 -1.59 7.61 -0.97
CA ILE A 18 -2.06 6.23 -0.75
C ILE A 18 -2.58 5.64 -2.06
N GLY A 19 -2.37 4.34 -2.20
CA GLY A 19 -2.79 3.55 -3.35
C GLY A 19 -3.97 2.65 -3.10
N ARG A 20 -4.83 2.51 -4.11
CA ARG A 20 -5.86 1.47 -4.18
C ARG A 20 -5.91 0.82 -5.56
N VAL A 21 -5.95 -0.50 -5.60
CA VAL A 21 -6.19 -1.28 -6.82
C VAL A 21 -7.69 -1.31 -7.11
N LYS A 22 -8.10 -1.04 -8.35
CA LYS A 22 -9.52 -0.94 -8.73
C LYS A 22 -10.23 -2.29 -8.60
N GLU A 23 -9.62 -3.35 -9.10
CA GLU A 23 -10.27 -4.65 -9.25
C GLU A 23 -10.45 -5.36 -7.90
N THR A 24 -9.43 -5.29 -7.04
CA THR A 24 -9.42 -6.01 -5.76
C THR A 24 -9.77 -5.13 -4.56
N ASN A 25 -9.85 -3.80 -4.76
CA ASN A 25 -9.98 -2.81 -3.70
C ASN A 25 -8.86 -2.83 -2.66
N MET A 26 -7.76 -3.55 -2.91
CA MET A 26 -6.63 -3.61 -2.00
C MET A 26 -5.93 -2.26 -1.91
N VAL A 27 -5.49 -1.93 -0.70
CA VAL A 27 -4.78 -0.67 -0.41
C VAL A 27 -3.32 -0.92 -0.09
N ASN A 28 -2.47 0.08 -0.33
CA ASN A 28 -1.07 0.00 0.11
C ASN A 28 -0.99 0.12 1.65
N GLY A 29 -1.01 -1.02 2.33
CA GLY A 29 -0.97 -1.10 3.79
C GLY A 29 0.27 -0.45 4.40
N THR A 30 1.41 -0.46 3.70
CA THR A 30 2.64 0.23 4.17
C THR A 30 2.43 1.73 4.24
N LYS A 31 1.91 2.34 3.16
CA LYS A 31 1.62 3.78 3.12
C LYS A 31 0.53 4.17 4.13
N LEU A 32 -0.50 3.33 4.29
CA LEU A 32 -1.57 3.55 5.27
C LEU A 32 -1.05 3.54 6.71
N LEU A 33 -0.27 2.53 7.09
CA LEU A 33 0.21 2.38 8.46
C LEU A 33 1.26 3.43 8.84
N ASN A 34 2.01 3.97 7.87
CA ASN A 34 2.92 5.09 8.12
C ASN A 34 2.19 6.34 8.67
N LEU A 35 0.90 6.51 8.39
CA LEU A 35 0.10 7.62 8.94
C LEU A 35 -0.07 7.56 10.46
N THR A 36 0.02 6.36 11.04
CA THR A 36 -0.27 6.15 12.47
C THR A 36 0.89 6.54 13.38
N GLY A 37 2.08 6.79 12.81
CA GLY A 37 3.29 7.09 13.60
C GLY A 37 3.87 5.89 14.36
N ILE A 38 3.40 4.67 14.11
CA ILE A 38 3.92 3.46 14.76
C ILE A 38 5.36 3.14 14.31
N SER A 39 6.09 2.43 15.17
CA SER A 39 7.44 1.96 14.81
C SER A 39 7.42 1.01 13.62
N ARG A 40 8.53 1.00 12.87
CA ARG A 40 8.74 0.07 11.74
C ARG A 40 8.48 -1.39 12.13
N GLY A 41 9.01 -1.84 13.27
CA GLY A 41 8.82 -3.22 13.74
C GLY A 41 7.34 -3.55 14.00
N LYS A 42 6.59 -2.62 14.58
CA LYS A 42 5.15 -2.81 14.82
C LYS A 42 4.36 -2.82 13.51
N ARG A 43 4.66 -1.91 12.58
CA ARG A 43 4.08 -1.89 11.23
C ARG A 43 4.32 -3.22 10.51
N ASP A 44 5.57 -3.66 10.46
CA ASP A 44 5.95 -4.88 9.75
C ASP A 44 5.31 -6.11 10.42
N GLY A 45 5.14 -6.10 11.75
CA GLY A 45 4.38 -7.10 12.50
C GLY A 45 2.90 -7.13 12.13
N ILE A 46 2.23 -5.98 11.98
CA ILE A 46 0.83 -5.90 11.54
C ILE A 46 0.70 -6.44 10.11
N LEU A 47 1.52 -5.95 9.18
CA LEU A 47 1.51 -6.38 7.78
C LEU A 47 1.82 -7.87 7.61
N LYS A 48 2.63 -8.46 8.51
CA LYS A 48 2.94 -9.89 8.48
C LYS A 48 1.76 -10.76 8.91
N ASN A 49 0.94 -10.27 9.83
CA ASN A 49 -0.20 -11.00 10.40
C ASN A 49 -1.53 -10.70 9.71
N GLU A 50 -1.57 -9.76 8.76
CA GLU A 50 -2.74 -9.51 7.93
C GLU A 50 -3.07 -10.77 7.09
N LYS A 51 -4.28 -11.29 7.25
CA LYS A 51 -4.72 -12.55 6.62
C LYS A 51 -4.88 -12.38 5.12
N GLN A 52 -5.39 -11.24 4.69
CA GLN A 52 -5.61 -10.91 3.29
C GLN A 52 -4.56 -9.90 2.84
N ARG A 53 -3.34 -10.40 2.55
CA ARG A 53 -2.21 -9.58 2.13
C ARG A 53 -1.62 -10.06 0.81
N GLN A 54 -1.21 -9.10 -0.02
CA GLN A 54 -0.41 -9.32 -1.22
C GLN A 54 0.86 -8.48 -1.09
N VAL A 55 2.01 -9.12 -1.24
CA VAL A 55 3.31 -8.44 -1.14
C VAL A 55 3.82 -8.17 -2.55
N ILE A 56 3.76 -6.91 -2.96
CA ILE A 56 4.33 -6.45 -4.22
C ILE A 56 5.74 -5.93 -3.95
N LYS A 57 6.76 -6.60 -4.50
CA LYS A 57 8.18 -6.23 -4.30
C LYS A 57 8.64 -5.11 -5.22
N HIS A 58 8.04 -4.99 -6.40
CA HIS A 58 8.39 -3.99 -7.40
C HIS A 58 7.13 -3.28 -7.85
N GLY A 59 6.99 -2.02 -7.47
CA GLY A 59 6.01 -1.13 -8.06
C GLY A 59 6.77 0.07 -8.58
N THR A 60 6.61 0.38 -9.87
CA THR A 60 6.95 1.71 -10.38
C THR A 60 6.14 2.73 -9.59
N MET A 61 6.76 3.30 -8.55
CA MET A 61 6.32 4.58 -8.02
C MET A 61 6.72 5.58 -9.09
N HIS A 62 5.80 5.93 -9.98
CA HIS A 62 5.93 7.19 -10.69
C HIS A 62 5.84 8.26 -9.60
N LEU A 63 7.02 8.73 -9.20
CA LEU A 63 7.23 9.87 -8.30
C LEU A 63 7.00 11.15 -9.08
#